data_AF-A0A1Q8EAG0-F1
#
_entry.id   AF-A0A1Q8EAG0-F1
#
_cell.length_a   1.000
_cell.length_b   1.000
_cell.length_c   1.000
_cell.angle_alpha   90.00
_cell.angle_beta   90.00
_cell.angle_gamma   90.00
#
_symmetry.space_group_name_H-M   'P 1'
#
loop_
_entity.id
_entity.type
_entity.pdbx_description
1 polymer ?
#
loop_
_entity_poly.entity_id
_entity_poly.type
_entity_poly.pdbx_seq_one_letter_code
_entity_poly.pdbx_strand_id
1 'polypeptide(L)'
;MLGLAIDGITSLSVKPLRFLTGLGVLTSLVSFFFILWTIFRYFFGFTVSGWASTVIIVAFIGGIQLISTGIIGEYIGKIYLETKKRPRYIIDKRTDDSH
;
A
#
# COMPACT_ATOMS: atom_id res chain seq x y z
N MET A 1 12.13 1.02 24.95
CA MET A 1 12.29 2.29 24.19
C MET A 1 11.87 2.14 22.72
N LEU A 2 12.30 1.10 21.99
CA LEU A 2 11.91 0.88 20.58
C LEU A 2 10.38 0.77 20.34
N GLY A 3 9.65 0.07 21.21
CA GLY A 3 8.17 -0.05 21.09
C GLY A 3 7.46 1.31 21.13
N LEU A 4 7.85 2.18 22.07
CA LEU A 4 7.30 3.55 22.18
C LEU A 4 7.55 4.39 20.93
N ALA A 5 8.69 4.21 20.26
CA ALA A 5 9.00 4.92 19.03
C ALA A 5 8.12 4.42 17.86
N ILE A 6 7.90 3.11 17.77
CA ILE A 6 7.01 2.49 16.77
C ILE A 6 5.57 2.94 16.99
N ASP A 7 5.09 2.87 18.24
CA ASP A 7 3.76 3.32 18.63
C ASP A 7 3.57 4.82 18.36
N GLY A 8 4.61 5.64 18.59
CA GLY A 8 4.60 7.05 18.23
C GLY A 8 4.43 7.27 16.72
N ILE A 9 5.19 6.57 15.89
CA ILE A 9 5.14 6.73 14.42
C ILE A 9 3.77 6.28 13.85
N THR A 10 3.26 5.14 14.30
CA THR A 10 1.97 4.59 13.84
C THR A 10 0.77 5.35 14.41
N SER A 11 0.86 5.85 15.64
CA SER A 11 -0.21 6.65 16.29
C SER A 11 -0.14 8.15 15.99
N LEU A 12 0.87 8.64 15.28
CA LEU A 12 0.96 10.05 14.88
C LEU A 12 0.85 10.25 13.38
N SER A 13 1.09 9.23 12.55
CA SER A 13 1.21 9.39 11.10
C SER A 13 0.68 8.21 10.27
N VAL A 14 0.11 8.53 9.12
CA VAL A 14 -0.26 7.55 8.06
C VAL A 14 0.88 7.27 7.07
N LYS A 15 2.06 7.87 7.27
CA LYS A 15 3.23 7.70 6.40
C LYS A 15 3.65 6.22 6.23
N PRO A 16 3.73 5.39 7.30
CA PRO A 16 4.11 3.98 7.15
C PRO A 16 3.12 3.20 6.29
N LEU A 17 1.83 3.49 6.44
CA LEU A 17 0.77 2.86 5.67
C LEU A 17 0.89 3.20 4.18
N ARG A 18 1.10 4.48 3.85
CA ARG A 18 1.35 4.92 2.47
C ARG A 18 2.62 4.32 1.84
N PHE A 19 3.65 4.08 2.65
CA PHE A 19 4.85 3.41 2.17
C PHE A 19 4.56 1.96 1.77
N LEU A 20 3.81 1.22 2.60
CA LEU A 20 3.39 -0.16 2.31
C LEU A 20 2.48 -0.26 1.08
N THR A 21 1.55 0.68 0.90
CA THR A 21 0.70 0.70 -0.31
C THR A 21 1.54 0.95 -1.57
N GLY A 22 2.52 1.86 -1.51
CA GLY A 22 3.49 2.08 -2.59
C GLY A 22 4.33 0.84 -2.91
N LEU A 23 4.80 0.12 -1.88
CA LEU A 23 5.49 -1.16 -2.07
C LEU A 23 4.58 -2.20 -2.74
N GLY A 24 3.32 -2.30 -2.33
CA GLY A 24 2.34 -3.21 -2.95
C GLY A 24 2.19 -2.98 -4.45
N VAL A 25 2.08 -1.72 -4.87
CA VAL A 25 2.02 -1.35 -6.30
C VAL A 25 3.31 -1.72 -7.03
N LEU A 26 4.47 -1.42 -6.45
CA LEU A 26 5.77 -1.77 -7.04
C LEU A 26 5.92 -3.28 -7.21
N THR A 27 5.54 -4.06 -6.20
CA THR A 27 5.59 -5.54 -6.28
C THR A 27 4.59 -6.10 -7.29
N SER A 28 3.42 -5.49 -7.46
CA SER A 28 2.46 -5.89 -8.50
C SER A 28 3.00 -5.64 -9.90
N LEU A 29 3.71 -4.51 -10.11
CA LEU A 29 4.40 -4.22 -11.36
C LEU A 29 5.50 -5.24 -11.67
N VAL A 30 6.29 -5.63 -10.67
CA VAL A 30 7.30 -6.70 -10.81
C VAL A 30 6.64 -8.04 -11.18
N SER A 31 5.50 -8.37 -10.55
CA SER A 31 4.73 -9.57 -10.89
C SER A 31 4.26 -9.57 -12.35
N PHE A 32 3.81 -8.42 -12.86
CA PHE A 32 3.42 -8.27 -14.26
C PHE A 32 4.59 -8.55 -15.22
N PHE A 33 5.78 -8.00 -14.95
CA PHE A 33 6.98 -8.30 -15.74
C PHE A 33 7.40 -9.77 -15.63
N PHE A 34 7.23 -10.38 -14.45
CA PHE A 34 7.53 -11.80 -14.25
C PHE A 34 6.60 -12.71 -15.05
N ILE A 35 5.32 -12.35 -15.20
CA ILE A 35 4.36 -13.03 -16.08
C ILE A 35 4.81 -12.95 -17.54
N LEU A 36 5.15 -11.75 -18.03
CA LEU A 36 5.67 -11.53 -19.39
C LEU A 36 6.91 -12.40 -19.66
N TRP A 37 7.85 -12.42 -18.72
CA TRP A 37 9.05 -13.25 -18.81
C TRP A 37 8.71 -14.75 -18.84
N THR A 38 7.75 -15.20 -18.03
CA THR A 38 7.29 -16.60 -18.00
C THR A 38 6.67 -17.01 -19.34
N ILE A 39 5.85 -16.13 -19.92
CA ILE A 39 5.26 -16.35 -21.26
C ILE A 39 6.35 -16.47 -22.31
N PHE A 40 7.35 -15.58 -22.29
CA PHE A 40 8.49 -15.68 -23.19
C PHE A 40 9.22 -17.02 -23.02
N ARG A 41 9.52 -17.44 -21.79
CA ARG A 41 10.18 -18.73 -21.51
C ARG A 41 9.38 -19.93 -22.03
N TYR A 42 8.05 -19.86 -21.95
CA TYR A 42 7.17 -20.91 -22.46
C TYR A 42 7.29 -21.09 -23.97
N PHE A 43 7.26 -20.00 -24.74
CA PHE A 43 7.40 -20.08 -26.21
C PHE A 43 8.75 -20.59 -26.68
N PHE A 44 9.82 -20.39 -25.90
CA PHE A 44 11.16 -20.89 -26.21
C PHE A 44 11.41 -22.32 -25.72
N GLY A 45 10.39 -23.01 -25.20
CA GLY A 45 10.49 -24.41 -24.79
C GLY A 45 11.30 -24.63 -23.51
N PHE A 46 11.59 -23.58 -22.74
CA PHE A 46 12.37 -23.68 -21.50
C PHE A 46 11.53 -23.99 -20.25
N THR A 47 10.28 -24.41 -20.42
CA THR A 47 9.32 -24.61 -19.32
C THR A 47 8.88 -26.05 -19.20
N VAL A 48 8.78 -26.54 -17.97
CA VAL A 48 8.17 -27.83 -17.66
C VAL A 48 6.65 -27.74 -17.78
N SER A 49 6.00 -28.83 -18.18
CA SER A 49 4.53 -28.90 -18.28
C SER A 49 3.85 -28.46 -16.99
N GLY A 50 2.81 -27.63 -17.10
CA GLY A 50 2.06 -27.08 -15.97
C GLY A 50 2.75 -25.95 -15.19
N TRP A 51 4.08 -25.83 -15.22
CA TRP A 51 4.79 -24.80 -14.46
C TRP A 51 4.41 -23.38 -14.89
N ALA A 52 4.38 -23.12 -16.20
CA ALA A 52 4.08 -21.80 -16.74
C ALA A 52 2.66 -21.32 -16.35
N SER A 53 1.65 -22.18 -16.47
CA SER A 53 0.27 -21.83 -16.10
C SER A 53 0.12 -21.60 -14.60
N THR A 54 0.72 -22.44 -13.76
CA THR A 54 0.68 -22.26 -12.30
C THR A 54 1.35 -20.96 -11.89
N VAL A 55 2.55 -20.67 -12.39
CA VAL A 55 3.29 -19.44 -12.06
C VAL A 55 2.50 -18.20 -12.49
N ILE A 56 1.94 -18.21 -13.70
CA ILE A 56 1.15 -17.08 -14.23
C ILE A 56 -0.09 -16.83 -13.36
N ILE A 57 -0.86 -17.88 -13.02
CA ILE A 57 -2.07 -17.74 -12.20
C ILE A 57 -1.73 -17.21 -10.81
N VAL A 58 -0.71 -17.77 -10.15
CA VAL A 58 -0.30 -17.35 -8.80
C VAL A 58 0.21 -15.91 -8.81
N ALA A 59 1.06 -15.56 -9.77
CA ALA A 59 1.61 -14.20 -9.91
C ALA A 59 0.50 -13.18 -10.20
N PHE A 60 -0.45 -13.52 -11.06
CA PHE A 60 -1.57 -12.65 -11.42
C PHE A 60 -2.50 -12.40 -10.24
N ILE A 61 -2.95 -13.46 -9.57
CA ILE A 61 -3.81 -13.36 -8.38
C ILE A 61 -3.08 -12.61 -7.26
N GLY A 62 -1.80 -12.92 -7.02
CA GLY A 62 -0.98 -12.21 -6.03
C GLY A 62 -0.85 -10.72 -6.35
N GLY A 63 -0.65 -10.35 -7.61
CA GLY A 63 -0.59 -8.95 -8.04
C GLY A 63 -1.89 -8.19 -7.79
N ILE A 64 -3.04 -8.82 -8.06
CA ILE A 64 -4.36 -8.25 -7.79
C ILE A 64 -4.59 -8.09 -6.27
N GLN A 65 -4.22 -9.09 -5.48
CA GLN A 65 -4.33 -9.05 -4.02
C GLN A 65 -3.50 -7.90 -3.43
N LEU A 66 -2.26 -7.72 -3.88
CA LEU A 66 -1.38 -6.64 -3.42
C LEU A 66 -1.94 -5.24 -3.75
N ILE A 67 -2.50 -5.06 -4.95
CA ILE A 67 -3.19 -3.81 -5.32
C ILE A 67 -4.39 -3.58 -4.41
N SER A 68 -5.20 -4.62 -4.20
CA SER A 68 -6.41 -4.56 -3.37
C SER A 68 -6.08 -4.19 -1.92
N THR A 69 -5.07 -4.82 -1.33
CA THR A 69 -4.57 -4.48 0.01
C THR A 69 -4.01 -3.07 0.06
N GLY A 70 -3.35 -2.60 -1.01
CA GLY A 70 -2.88 -1.23 -1.14
C GLY A 70 -4.03 -0.21 -1.06
N ILE A 71 -5.11 -0.47 -1.81
CA ILE A 71 -6.32 0.37 -1.79
C ILE A 71 -6.95 0.39 -0.40
N ILE A 72 -7.13 -0.79 0.21
CA ILE A 72 -7.67 -0.92 1.58
C ILE A 72 -6.82 -0.12 2.58
N GLY A 73 -5.49 -0.20 2.48
CA GLY A 73 -4.56 0.57 3.30
C GLY A 73 -4.77 2.09 3.19
N GLU A 74 -4.93 2.63 1.98
CA GLU A 74 -5.18 4.07 1.81
C GLU A 74 -6.52 4.49 2.44
N TYR A 75 -7.57 3.66 2.33
CA TYR A 75 -8.85 3.91 3.00
C TYR A 75 -8.72 3.88 4.53
N ILE A 76 -8.01 2.90 5.09
CA ILE A 76 -7.74 2.84 6.53
C ILE A 76 -6.98 4.10 6.98
N GLY A 77 -6.01 4.58 6.19
CA GLY A 77 -5.29 5.82 6.47
C GLY A 77 -6.22 7.04 6.54
N LYS A 78 -7.19 7.14 5.62
CA LYS A 78 -8.20 8.22 5.64
C LYS A 78 -9.11 8.11 6.87
N ILE A 79 -9.61 6.92 7.19
CA ILE A 79 -10.44 6.67 8.40
C ILE A 79 -9.66 7.07 9.66
N TYR A 80 -8.39 6.72 9.72
CA TYR A 80 -7.52 7.07 10.82
C TYR A 80 -7.32 8.59 10.98
N LEU A 81 -7.20 9.34 9.87
CA LEU A 81 -7.12 10.80 9.91
C LEU A 81 -8.45 11.43 10.38
N GLU A 82 -9.58 10.89 9.94
CA GLU A 82 -10.92 11.39 10.29
C GLU A 82 -11.25 11.15 11.77
N THR A 83 -10.95 9.96 12.28
CA THR A 83 -11.21 9.61 13.69
C THR A 83 -10.37 10.42 14.67
N LYS A 84 -9.22 10.96 14.24
CA LYS A 84 -8.32 11.78 15.07
C LYS A 84 -8.89 13.14 15.46
N LYS A 85 -9.97 13.61 14.80
CA LYS A 85 -10.66 14.89 15.08
C LYS A 85 -9.72 16.10 15.29
N ARG A 86 -8.55 16.13 14.65
CA ARG A 86 -7.62 17.26 14.82
C ARG A 86 -8.21 18.51 14.16
N PRO A 87 -8.43 19.61 14.90
CA PRO A 87 -8.95 20.84 14.31
C PRO A 87 -7.99 21.34 13.23
N ARG A 88 -8.52 21.76 12.08
CA ARG A 88 -7.71 22.17 10.91
C ARG A 88 -6.87 23.42 11.19
N TYR A 89 -7.28 24.22 12.16
CA TYR A 89 -6.59 25.43 12.61
C TYR A 89 -6.91 25.68 14.09
N ILE A 90 -6.01 26.41 14.75
CA ILE A 90 -6.21 26.94 16.10
C ILE A 90 -6.29 28.46 15.94
N ILE A 91 -7.35 29.09 16.46
CA ILE A 91 -7.50 30.54 16.44
C ILE A 91 -6.73 31.10 17.63
N ASP A 92 -5.74 31.96 17.38
CA ASP A 92 -4.89 32.55 18.42
C ASP A 92 -5.51 33.83 19.03
N LYS A 93 -6.11 34.70 18.20
CA LYS A 93 -6.87 35.88 18.64
C LYS A 93 -8.10 36.10 17.77
N ARG A 94 -9.20 36.51 18.40
CA ARG A 94 -10.39 37.05 17.73
C ARG A 94 -10.43 38.56 17.91
N THR A 95 -10.79 39.28 16.85
CA THR A 95 -10.85 40.75 16.82
C THR A 95 -12.09 41.32 17.52
N ASP A 96 -12.94 40.49 18.13
CA ASP A 96 -14.27 40.87 18.65
C ASP A 96 -14.34 40.96 20.19
N ASP A 97 -13.25 40.71 20.92
CA ASP A 97 -13.21 40.79 22.40
C ASP A 97 -12.97 42.23 22.92
N SER A 98 -13.44 43.24 22.20
CA SER A 98 -13.33 44.65 22.59
C SER A 98 -14.68 45.36 22.74
N HIS A 99 -15.63 44.70 23.41
CA HIS A 99 -16.80 45.34 24.02
C HIS A 99 -17.19 44.67 25.35
#